data_AF-A0A2V9H1T4-F1
#
_entry.id   AF-A0A2V9H1T4-F1
#
_cell.length_a   1.000
_cell.length_b   1.000
_cell.length_c   1.000
_cell.angle_alpha   90.00
_cell.angle_beta   90.00
_cell.angle_gamma   90.00
#
_symmetry.space_group_name_H-M   'P 1'
#
loop_
_entity.id
_entity.type
_entity.pdbx_description
1 polymer ?
#
loop_
_entity_poly.entity_id
_entity_poly.type
_entity_poly.pdbx_seq_one_letter_code
_entity_poly.pdbx_strand_id
1 'polypeptide(L)'
;RVFYKIRKDVVAPRHFRESEDMGTIAVRYVVTSAGEVHTRIRIDAIFVETAHRRLHASDGTVESSEFKAIQEHLQAIQFAAQEAADAKRRRDSADLVRQTAIRQREDETTRLAAAQSSVQDLEQRISAMRHEVERRVKAPGADLKSAPFRAAARVKTIAAYTEVVIVIVTPHWYGVETPDGQRGWMPVDQLEALP
;
A
#
# COMPACT_ATOMS: atom_id res chain seq x y z
N ARG A 1 -44.09 13.77 21.09
CA ARG A 1 -43.38 14.87 21.80
C ARG A 1 -43.86 16.22 21.26
N VAL A 2 -43.85 17.27 22.07
CA VAL A 2 -44.32 18.61 21.66
C VAL A 2 -43.20 19.63 21.87
N PHE A 3 -43.04 20.56 20.93
CA PHE A 3 -42.08 21.66 20.96
C PHE A 3 -42.77 22.97 20.64
N TYR A 4 -42.20 24.08 21.12
CA TYR A 4 -42.73 25.42 20.90
C TYR A 4 -41.65 26.37 20.42
N LYS A 5 -42.01 27.24 19.48
CA LYS A 5 -41.21 28.38 19.04
C LYS A 5 -42.04 29.63 19.31
N ILE A 6 -41.58 30.45 20.24
CA ILE A 6 -42.30 31.63 20.72
C ILE A 6 -41.51 32.88 20.33
N ARG A 7 -42.19 33.87 19.76
CA ARG A 7 -41.64 35.21 19.54
C ARG A 7 -42.59 36.24 20.14
N LYS A 8 -42.07 37.04 21.05
CA LYS A 8 -42.80 38.12 21.73
C LYS A 8 -42.57 39.44 21.00
N ASP A 9 -43.43 40.41 21.31
CA ASP A 9 -43.29 41.81 20.88
C ASP A 9 -43.19 41.95 19.35
N VAL A 10 -44.01 41.18 18.62
CA VAL A 10 -44.08 41.19 17.16
C VAL A 10 -45.32 41.95 16.71
N VAL A 11 -45.16 42.88 15.77
CA VAL A 11 -46.29 43.58 15.12
C VAL A 11 -47.08 42.59 14.27
N ALA A 12 -48.42 42.63 14.36
CA ALA A 12 -49.37 41.77 13.67
C ALA A 12 -48.89 41.33 12.26
N PRO A 13 -48.51 40.05 12.07
CA PRO A 13 -47.99 39.59 10.79
C PRO A 13 -49.12 39.39 9.79
N ARG A 14 -48.85 39.66 8.50
CA ARG A 14 -49.79 39.52 7.36
C ARG A 14 -50.55 38.19 7.23
N HIS A 15 -50.13 37.15 7.95
CA HIS A 15 -50.59 35.75 7.82
C HIS A 15 -51.41 35.27 9.03
N PHE A 16 -51.87 36.19 9.86
CA PHE A 16 -52.82 35.96 10.94
C PHE A 16 -54.07 36.79 10.67
N ARG A 17 -55.25 36.15 10.68
CA ARG A 17 -56.50 36.82 10.32
C ARG A 17 -56.88 37.85 11.38
N GLU A 18 -57.36 39.01 10.93
CA GLU A 18 -57.92 40.06 11.80
C GLU A 18 -56.93 40.61 12.85
N SER A 19 -55.61 40.50 12.64
CA SER A 19 -54.59 41.07 13.54
C SER A 19 -54.10 42.42 13.03
N GLU A 20 -54.18 43.48 13.84
CA GLU A 20 -53.65 44.82 13.53
C GLU A 20 -52.74 45.39 14.64
N ASP A 21 -52.54 44.66 15.75
CA ASP A 21 -51.82 45.13 16.95
C ASP A 21 -50.54 44.31 17.24
N MET A 22 -49.76 44.72 18.24
CA MET A 22 -48.56 44.03 18.71
C MET A 22 -48.91 42.84 19.61
N GLY A 23 -48.19 41.74 19.46
CA GLY A 23 -48.49 40.51 20.19
C GLY A 23 -47.38 39.48 20.20
N THR A 24 -47.73 38.27 20.62
CA THR A 24 -46.84 37.11 20.71
C THR A 24 -47.26 36.05 19.70
N ILE A 25 -46.33 35.61 18.86
CA ILE A 25 -46.51 34.45 17.97
C ILE A 25 -46.04 33.20 18.71
N ALA A 26 -46.87 32.15 18.70
CA ALA A 26 -46.50 30.83 19.18
C ALA A 26 -46.75 29.80 18.07
N VAL A 27 -45.68 29.09 17.70
CA VAL A 27 -45.75 27.92 16.80
C VAL A 27 -45.54 26.67 17.62
N ARG A 28 -46.48 25.73 17.53
CA ARG A 28 -46.44 24.43 18.21
C ARG A 28 -46.12 23.33 17.20
N TYR A 29 -45.13 22.51 17.50
CA TYR A 29 -44.76 21.32 16.73
C TYR A 29 -45.12 20.08 17.53
N VAL A 30 -46.07 19.29 17.04
CA VAL A 30 -46.47 18.01 17.62
C VAL A 30 -45.88 16.89 16.79
N VAL A 31 -44.95 16.16 17.38
CA VAL A 31 -44.22 15.06 16.75
C VAL A 31 -44.78 13.73 17.27
N THR A 32 -45.36 12.94 16.40
CA THR A 32 -45.93 11.61 16.72
C THR A 32 -45.25 10.54 15.86
N SER A 33 -44.90 9.40 16.46
CA SER A 33 -44.49 8.22 15.68
C SER A 33 -45.67 7.76 14.83
N ALA A 34 -45.41 7.52 13.54
CA ALA A 34 -46.37 7.01 12.57
C ALA A 34 -45.87 5.66 12.01
N GLY A 35 -45.32 4.82 12.89
CA GLY A 35 -44.68 3.54 12.56
C GLY A 35 -43.22 3.49 13.02
N GLU A 36 -42.52 2.40 12.69
CA GLU A 36 -41.11 2.19 13.11
C GLU A 36 -40.12 3.15 12.44
N VAL A 37 -40.40 3.55 11.18
CA VAL A 37 -39.48 4.35 10.36
C VAL A 37 -40.01 5.75 10.06
N HIS A 38 -41.30 5.99 10.30
CA HIS A 38 -41.95 7.24 9.91
C HIS A 38 -42.38 8.06 11.13
N THR A 39 -42.18 9.36 11.02
CA THR A 39 -42.63 10.34 12.02
C THR A 39 -43.56 11.33 11.36
N ARG A 40 -44.71 11.58 12.00
CA ARG A 40 -45.66 12.60 11.57
C ARG A 40 -45.46 13.84 12.42
N ILE A 41 -45.36 14.99 11.76
CA ILE A 41 -45.27 16.31 12.40
C ILE A 41 -46.56 17.08 12.06
N ARG A 42 -47.21 17.63 13.09
CA ARG A 42 -48.26 18.63 12.95
C ARG A 42 -47.74 19.97 13.47
N ILE A 43 -47.93 21.02 12.70
CA ILE A 43 -47.52 22.38 13.05
C ILE A 43 -48.80 23.20 13.18
N ASP A 44 -48.93 23.92 14.28
CA ASP A 44 -50.03 24.86 14.51
C ASP A 44 -49.44 26.22 14.88
N ALA A 45 -49.89 27.30 14.26
CA ALA A 45 -49.45 28.65 14.58
C ALA A 45 -50.61 29.54 15.06
N ILE A 46 -50.37 30.26 16.16
CA ILE A 46 -51.29 31.26 16.71
C ILE A 46 -50.56 32.56 17.03
N PHE A 47 -51.29 33.66 16.93
CA PHE A 47 -50.87 34.98 17.37
C PHE A 47 -51.80 35.45 18.50
N VAL A 48 -51.21 35.96 19.58
CA VAL A 48 -51.93 36.48 20.74
C VAL A 48 -51.66 37.97 20.87
N GLU A 49 -52.66 38.79 20.64
CA GLU A 49 -52.59 40.25 20.77
C GLU A 49 -52.30 40.68 22.22
N THR A 50 -51.53 41.75 22.42
CA THR A 50 -51.18 42.22 23.77
C THR A 50 -52.30 43.04 24.41
N ALA A 51 -52.92 43.96 23.65
CA ALA A 51 -53.91 44.89 24.18
C ALA A 51 -55.17 44.18 24.70
N HIS A 52 -55.72 43.26 23.91
CA HIS A 52 -56.99 42.59 24.22
C HIS A 52 -56.86 41.09 24.49
N ARG A 53 -55.64 40.53 24.41
CA ARG A 53 -55.38 39.07 24.54
C ARG A 53 -56.22 38.23 23.58
N ARG A 54 -56.58 38.80 22.42
CA ARG A 54 -57.33 38.10 21.38
C ARG A 54 -56.41 37.07 20.69
N LEU A 55 -56.98 35.91 20.38
CA LEU A 55 -56.31 34.84 19.66
C LEU A 55 -56.62 34.95 18.17
N HIS A 56 -55.57 34.93 17.36
CA HIS A 56 -55.64 34.94 15.91
C HIS A 56 -54.99 33.66 15.38
N ALA A 57 -55.75 32.87 14.64
CA ALA A 57 -55.22 31.69 13.96
C ALA A 57 -54.45 32.10 12.70
N SER A 58 -53.40 31.35 12.37
CA SER A 58 -52.74 31.51 11.07
C SER A 58 -53.68 31.09 9.93
N ASP A 59 -53.47 31.69 8.76
CA ASP A 59 -54.13 31.31 7.51
C ASP A 59 -53.56 30.04 6.86
N GLY A 60 -52.54 29.42 7.46
CA GLY A 60 -51.82 28.25 6.93
C GLY A 60 -50.45 28.59 6.34
N THR A 61 -50.13 29.87 6.13
CA THR A 61 -48.86 30.30 5.55
C THR A 61 -47.69 30.06 6.50
N VAL A 62 -47.90 30.24 7.80
CA VAL A 62 -46.85 30.05 8.81
C VAL A 62 -46.49 28.57 8.91
N GLU A 63 -47.49 27.69 8.97
CA GLU A 63 -47.32 26.25 8.98
C GLU A 63 -46.59 25.76 7.74
N SER A 64 -46.99 26.24 6.55
CA SER A 64 -46.36 25.89 5.28
C SER A 64 -44.90 26.33 5.22
N SER A 65 -44.59 27.52 5.72
CA SER A 65 -43.23 28.07 5.75
C SER A 65 -42.34 27.27 6.71
N GLU A 66 -42.84 26.95 7.90
CA GLU A 66 -42.12 26.15 8.89
C GLU A 66 -41.92 24.71 8.40
N PHE A 67 -42.92 24.12 7.75
CA PHE A 67 -42.79 22.81 7.13
C PHE A 67 -41.71 22.79 6.04
N LYS A 68 -41.70 23.80 5.16
CA LYS A 68 -40.68 23.95 4.13
C LYS A 68 -39.28 24.07 4.73
N ALA A 69 -39.10 24.88 5.77
CA ALA A 69 -37.81 25.03 6.44
C ALA A 69 -37.32 23.71 7.07
N ILE A 70 -38.22 22.93 7.67
CA ILE A 70 -37.88 21.60 8.21
C ILE A 70 -37.46 20.66 7.07
N GLN A 71 -38.21 20.65 5.96
CA GLN A 71 -37.91 19.81 4.81
C GLN A 71 -36.53 20.14 4.21
N GLU A 72 -36.24 21.42 3.99
CA GLU A 72 -34.94 21.88 3.48
C GLU A 72 -33.79 21.48 4.41
N HIS A 73 -33.98 21.62 5.72
CA HIS A 73 -32.98 21.22 6.70
C HIS A 73 -32.73 19.70 6.69
N LEU A 74 -33.78 18.89 6.60
CA LEU A 74 -33.66 17.43 6.50
C LEU A 74 -32.93 17.01 5.22
N GLN A 75 -33.22 17.67 4.09
CA GLN A 75 -32.50 17.43 2.83
C GLN A 75 -31.02 17.79 2.97
N ALA A 76 -30.69 18.92 3.57
CA ALA A 76 -29.30 19.33 3.81
C ALA A 76 -28.54 18.30 4.67
N ILE A 77 -29.16 17.76 5.72
CA ILE A 77 -28.57 16.70 6.55
C ILE A 77 -28.31 15.43 5.72
N GLN A 78 -29.26 15.03 4.88
CA GLN A 78 -29.10 13.85 4.02
C GLN A 78 -27.97 14.02 3.01
N PHE A 79 -27.88 15.19 2.35
CA PHE A 79 -26.77 15.49 1.43
C PHE A 79 -25.42 15.48 2.15
N ALA A 80 -25.31 16.14 3.31
CA ALA A 80 -24.07 16.14 4.09
C ALA A 80 -23.67 14.72 4.55
N ALA A 81 -24.63 13.89 4.96
CA ALA A 81 -24.38 12.51 5.33
C ALA A 81 -23.88 11.67 4.14
N GLN A 82 -24.46 11.88 2.95
CA GLN A 82 -24.04 11.21 1.72
C GLN A 82 -22.61 11.62 1.33
N GLU A 83 -22.29 12.91 1.34
CA GLU A 83 -20.95 13.42 1.05
C GLU A 83 -19.91 12.89 2.03
N ALA A 84 -20.24 12.84 3.33
CA ALA A 84 -19.36 12.26 4.34
C ALA A 84 -19.12 10.76 4.11
N ALA A 85 -20.16 10.01 3.73
CA ALA A 85 -20.04 8.60 3.41
C ALA A 85 -19.18 8.35 2.15
N ASP A 86 -19.31 9.21 1.12
CA ASP A 86 -18.49 9.15 -0.09
C ASP A 86 -17.03 9.53 0.20
N ALA A 87 -16.80 10.57 1.00
CA ALA A 87 -15.46 10.97 1.42
C ALA A 87 -14.77 9.87 2.24
N LYS A 88 -15.51 9.20 3.14
CA LYS A 88 -15.00 8.06 3.90
C LYS A 88 -14.61 6.90 2.97
N ARG A 89 -15.50 6.52 2.04
CA ARG A 89 -15.21 5.46 1.05
C ARG A 89 -13.95 5.75 0.23
N ARG A 90 -13.75 6.99 -0.20
CA ARG A 90 -12.54 7.39 -0.93
C ARG A 90 -11.29 7.25 -0.07
N ARG A 91 -11.33 7.67 1.19
CA ARG A 91 -10.19 7.50 2.12
C ARG A 91 -9.86 6.02 2.34
N ASP A 92 -10.87 5.21 2.67
CA ASP A 92 -10.70 3.77 2.90
C ASP A 92 -10.10 3.08 1.67
N SER A 93 -10.56 3.44 0.46
CA SER A 93 -9.98 2.91 -0.78
C SER A 93 -8.53 3.35 -1.01
N ALA A 94 -8.20 4.62 -0.71
CA ALA A 94 -6.85 5.13 -0.88
C ALA A 94 -5.87 4.48 0.11
N ASP A 95 -6.32 4.25 1.34
CA ASP A 95 -5.52 3.57 2.37
C ASP A 95 -5.32 2.09 2.06
N LEU A 96 -6.32 1.41 1.46
CA LEU A 96 -6.16 0.05 0.98
C LEU A 96 -5.12 -0.02 -0.16
N VAL A 97 -5.19 0.89 -1.14
CA VAL A 97 -4.21 0.97 -2.23
C VAL A 97 -2.79 1.21 -1.68
N ARG A 98 -2.63 2.14 -0.73
CA ARG A 98 -1.33 2.38 -0.08
C ARG A 98 -0.80 1.15 0.63
N GLN A 99 -1.62 0.46 1.41
CA GLN A 99 -1.22 -0.78 2.10
C GLN A 99 -0.81 -1.87 1.11
N THR A 100 -1.55 -2.05 0.01
CA THR A 100 -1.17 -3.01 -1.02
C THR A 100 0.15 -2.67 -1.70
N ALA A 101 0.40 -1.38 -1.97
CA ALA A 101 1.66 -0.93 -2.57
C ALA A 101 2.85 -1.11 -1.62
N ILE A 102 2.67 -0.86 -0.31
CA ILE A 102 3.70 -1.11 0.70
C ILE A 102 4.04 -2.60 0.75
N ARG A 103 3.04 -3.47 0.84
CA ARG A 103 3.23 -4.92 0.87
C ARG A 103 3.93 -5.45 -0.38
N GLN A 104 3.54 -4.96 -1.56
CA GLN A 104 4.19 -5.34 -2.82
C GLN A 104 5.68 -4.94 -2.83
N ARG A 105 5.99 -3.74 -2.32
CA ARG A 105 7.38 -3.28 -2.19
C ARG A 105 8.16 -4.18 -1.23
N GLU A 106 7.60 -4.54 -0.08
CA GLU A 106 8.23 -5.44 0.88
C GLU A 106 8.50 -6.83 0.26
N ASP A 107 7.52 -7.40 -0.45
CA ASP A 107 7.67 -8.66 -1.16
C ASP A 107 8.77 -8.58 -2.23
N GLU A 108 8.82 -7.48 -3.00
CA GLU A 108 9.86 -7.24 -4.01
C GLU A 108 11.25 -7.10 -3.38
N THR A 109 11.38 -6.35 -2.28
CA THR A 109 12.66 -6.24 -1.56
C THR A 109 13.13 -7.58 -1.00
N THR A 110 12.20 -8.41 -0.51
CA THR A 110 12.52 -9.75 -0.01
C THR A 110 12.97 -10.66 -1.15
N ARG A 111 12.33 -10.60 -2.32
CA ARG A 111 12.74 -11.34 -3.53
C ARG A 111 14.10 -10.90 -4.03
N LEU A 112 14.38 -9.59 -4.06
CA LEU A 112 15.67 -9.05 -4.46
C LEU A 112 16.77 -9.49 -3.50
N ALA A 113 16.53 -9.44 -2.18
CA ALA A 113 17.49 -9.91 -1.18
C ALA A 113 17.78 -11.42 -1.33
N ALA A 114 16.75 -12.24 -1.56
CA ALA A 114 16.91 -13.67 -1.81
C ALA A 114 17.67 -13.97 -3.11
N ALA A 115 17.42 -13.20 -4.18
CA ALA A 115 18.18 -13.31 -5.42
C ALA A 115 19.66 -12.94 -5.20
N GLN A 116 19.93 -11.85 -4.48
CA GLN A 116 21.29 -11.43 -4.15
C GLN A 116 22.05 -12.47 -3.32
N SER A 117 21.43 -13.08 -2.31
CA SER A 117 22.07 -14.15 -1.54
C SER A 117 22.38 -15.37 -2.42
N SER A 118 21.46 -15.75 -3.31
CA SER A 118 21.70 -16.87 -4.23
C SER A 118 22.87 -16.61 -5.21
N VAL A 119 23.05 -15.37 -5.66
CA VAL A 119 24.19 -14.98 -6.51
C VAL A 119 25.48 -15.06 -5.71
N GLN A 120 25.50 -14.57 -4.47
CA GLN A 120 26.68 -14.66 -3.59
C GLN A 120 27.08 -16.13 -3.33
N ASP A 121 26.12 -17.01 -3.06
CA ASP A 121 26.39 -18.43 -2.86
C ASP A 121 26.97 -19.09 -4.13
N LEU A 122 26.44 -18.72 -5.31
CA LEU A 122 26.97 -19.21 -6.59
C LEU A 122 28.39 -18.69 -6.85
N GLU A 123 28.67 -17.42 -6.56
CA GLU A 123 30.02 -16.85 -6.69
C GLU A 123 31.02 -17.55 -5.76
N GLN A 124 30.63 -17.79 -4.49
CA GLN A 124 31.45 -18.56 -3.55
C GLN A 124 31.71 -19.98 -4.06
N ARG A 125 30.69 -20.64 -4.61
CA ARG A 125 30.84 -22.00 -5.15
C ARG A 125 31.71 -22.04 -6.40
N ILE A 126 31.60 -21.05 -7.28
CA ILE A 126 32.49 -20.91 -8.45
C ILE A 126 33.92 -20.67 -7.99
N SER A 127 34.14 -19.81 -6.99
CA SER A 127 35.46 -19.55 -6.42
C SER A 127 36.07 -20.81 -5.81
N ALA A 128 35.31 -21.56 -5.02
CA ALA A 128 35.74 -22.84 -4.46
C ALA A 128 36.09 -23.87 -5.54
N MET A 129 35.24 -24.01 -6.56
CA MET A 129 35.51 -24.91 -7.69
C MET A 129 36.76 -24.48 -8.48
N ARG A 130 37.01 -23.18 -8.65
CA ARG A 130 38.24 -22.69 -9.29
C ARG A 130 39.47 -23.11 -8.49
N HIS A 131 39.46 -22.91 -7.17
CA HIS A 131 40.57 -23.33 -6.29
C HIS A 131 40.81 -24.86 -6.29
N GLU A 132 39.76 -25.67 -6.47
CA GLU A 132 39.91 -27.13 -6.57
C GLU A 132 40.62 -27.56 -7.86
N VAL A 133 40.36 -26.85 -8.96
CA VAL A 133 40.83 -27.20 -10.32
C VAL A 133 42.17 -26.55 -10.64
N GLU A 134 42.48 -25.40 -10.05
CA GLU A 134 43.75 -24.72 -10.19
C GLU A 134 44.84 -25.40 -9.33
N ARG A 135 45.98 -25.66 -9.96
CA ARG A 135 47.18 -26.23 -9.32
C ARG A 135 48.39 -25.39 -9.63
N ARG A 136 49.37 -25.44 -8.74
CA ARG A 136 50.65 -24.77 -8.95
C ARG A 136 51.74 -25.78 -9.28
N VAL A 137 52.61 -25.44 -10.23
CA VAL A 137 53.79 -26.23 -10.56
C VAL A 137 54.84 -26.11 -9.45
N LYS A 138 55.32 -27.23 -8.92
CA LYS A 138 56.37 -27.27 -7.88
C LYS A 138 57.74 -26.82 -8.43
N ALA A 139 58.61 -26.30 -7.55
CA ALA A 139 60.01 -26.05 -7.90
C ALA A 139 60.76 -27.37 -8.19
N PRO A 140 61.69 -27.43 -9.16
CA PRO A 140 62.28 -26.32 -9.93
C PRO A 140 61.50 -25.91 -11.20
N GLY A 141 60.30 -26.45 -11.43
CA GLY A 141 59.55 -26.34 -12.68
C GLY A 141 59.27 -27.72 -13.26
N ALA A 142 58.44 -27.78 -14.30
CA ALA A 142 57.97 -29.03 -14.89
C ALA A 142 57.83 -28.96 -16.39
N ASP A 143 57.93 -30.12 -17.04
CA ASP A 143 57.72 -30.24 -18.48
C ASP A 143 56.26 -30.56 -18.78
N LEU A 144 55.63 -29.72 -19.60
CA LEU A 144 54.35 -30.00 -20.22
C LEU A 144 54.55 -31.05 -21.32
N LYS A 145 53.90 -32.20 -21.20
CA LYS A 145 54.02 -33.35 -22.14
C LYS A 145 52.86 -33.39 -23.14
N SER A 146 53.08 -33.98 -24.31
CA SER A 146 52.03 -34.14 -25.32
C SER A 146 51.04 -35.28 -25.01
N ALA A 147 51.43 -36.23 -24.15
CA ALA A 147 50.63 -37.41 -23.80
C ALA A 147 50.93 -37.89 -22.36
N PRO A 148 50.02 -38.66 -21.71
CA PRO A 148 50.10 -39.05 -20.30
C PRO A 148 51.05 -40.23 -20.03
N PHE A 149 52.31 -40.10 -20.43
CA PHE A 149 53.38 -41.05 -20.11
C PHE A 149 54.75 -40.39 -20.16
N ARG A 150 55.73 -40.93 -19.42
CA ARG A 150 57.02 -40.25 -19.15
C ARG A 150 57.85 -39.95 -20.40
N ALA A 151 57.85 -40.86 -21.36
CA ALA A 151 58.61 -40.76 -22.60
C ALA A 151 57.94 -39.87 -23.68
N ALA A 152 56.78 -39.27 -23.39
CA ALA A 152 56.09 -38.40 -24.33
C ALA A 152 56.93 -37.16 -24.68
N ALA A 153 56.70 -36.64 -25.89
CA ALA A 153 57.35 -35.43 -26.36
C ALA A 153 57.05 -34.24 -25.44
N ARG A 154 58.05 -33.41 -25.21
CA ARG A 154 57.92 -32.18 -24.44
C ARG A 154 57.29 -31.11 -25.33
N VAL A 155 56.17 -30.56 -24.90
CA VAL A 155 55.48 -29.43 -25.54
C VAL A 155 56.15 -28.13 -25.11
N LYS A 156 56.36 -27.94 -23.80
CA LYS A 156 56.96 -26.74 -23.23
C LYS A 156 57.52 -27.02 -21.84
N THR A 157 58.51 -26.25 -21.40
CA THR A 157 58.93 -26.25 -19.99
C THR A 157 58.24 -25.08 -19.28
N ILE A 158 57.57 -25.39 -18.16
CA ILE A 158 56.81 -24.46 -17.34
C ILE A 158 57.64 -24.11 -16.11
N ALA A 159 57.72 -22.82 -15.80
CA ALA A 159 58.48 -22.31 -14.67
C ALA A 159 57.86 -22.77 -13.34
N ALA A 160 58.69 -22.89 -12.30
CA ALA A 160 58.22 -23.11 -10.94
C ALA A 160 57.18 -22.04 -10.56
N TYR A 161 56.21 -22.44 -9.74
CA TYR A 161 55.15 -21.59 -9.21
C TYR A 161 54.16 -21.04 -10.26
N THR A 162 54.19 -21.56 -11.48
CA THR A 162 53.18 -21.23 -12.48
C THR A 162 51.86 -21.93 -12.14
N GLU A 163 50.76 -21.21 -12.23
CA GLU A 163 49.40 -21.74 -12.01
C GLU A 163 48.87 -22.37 -13.30
N VAL A 164 48.24 -23.54 -13.17
CA VAL A 164 47.68 -24.31 -14.28
C VAL A 164 46.30 -24.84 -13.91
N VAL A 165 45.42 -25.00 -14.88
CA VAL A 165 44.05 -25.46 -14.67
C VAL A 165 43.93 -26.93 -15.09
N ILE A 166 43.42 -27.80 -14.23
CA ILE A 166 43.18 -29.21 -14.58
C ILE A 166 41.95 -29.33 -15.51
N VAL A 167 42.14 -29.89 -16.69
CA VAL A 167 41.06 -30.18 -17.66
C VAL A 167 40.73 -31.66 -17.77
N ILE A 168 41.66 -32.56 -17.40
CA ILE A 168 41.46 -34.02 -17.42
C ILE A 168 42.11 -34.65 -16.19
N VAL A 169 41.36 -35.49 -15.47
CA VAL A 169 41.84 -36.20 -14.27
C VAL A 169 42.10 -37.67 -14.59
N THR A 170 43.33 -38.14 -14.36
CA THR A 170 43.69 -39.57 -14.39
C THR A 170 44.51 -39.92 -13.13
N PRO A 171 44.70 -41.22 -12.81
CA PRO A 171 45.36 -41.62 -11.55
C PRO A 171 46.79 -41.09 -11.35
N HIS A 172 47.54 -40.87 -12.43
CA HIS A 172 48.96 -40.50 -12.36
C HIS A 172 49.33 -39.26 -13.19
N TRP A 173 48.40 -38.76 -14.01
CA TRP A 173 48.58 -37.60 -14.87
C TRP A 173 47.38 -36.69 -14.84
N TYR A 174 47.62 -35.38 -14.87
CA TYR A 174 46.59 -34.39 -15.13
C TYR A 174 46.81 -33.79 -16.51
N GLY A 175 45.73 -33.71 -17.28
CA GLY A 175 45.68 -32.83 -18.44
C GLY A 175 45.51 -31.41 -17.91
N VAL A 176 46.43 -30.52 -18.25
CA VAL A 176 46.47 -29.15 -17.76
C VAL A 176 46.44 -28.15 -18.90
N GLU A 177 45.82 -27.00 -18.65
CA GLU A 177 45.87 -25.82 -19.50
C GLU A 177 46.67 -24.74 -18.79
N THR A 178 47.65 -24.17 -19.49
CA THR A 178 48.53 -23.11 -18.97
C THR A 178 47.93 -21.72 -19.24
N PRO A 179 48.41 -20.64 -18.58
CA PRO A 179 47.88 -19.29 -18.76
C PRO A 179 47.97 -18.75 -20.20
N ASP A 180 48.90 -19.28 -21.00
CA ASP A 180 49.06 -18.99 -22.43
C ASP A 180 48.16 -19.85 -23.35
N GLY A 181 47.22 -20.61 -22.78
CA GLY A 181 46.26 -21.44 -23.51
C GLY A 181 46.85 -22.73 -24.09
N GLN A 182 48.07 -23.11 -23.70
CA GLN A 182 48.66 -24.37 -24.15
C GLN A 182 48.15 -25.52 -23.30
N ARG A 183 47.79 -26.62 -23.97
CA ARG A 183 47.32 -27.84 -23.32
C ARG A 183 48.37 -28.92 -23.38
N GLY A 184 48.47 -29.68 -22.31
CA GLY A 184 49.31 -30.87 -22.27
C GLY A 184 49.10 -31.66 -20.99
N TRP A 185 50.03 -32.56 -20.72
CA TRP A 185 49.96 -33.50 -19.62
C TRP A 185 51.10 -33.24 -18.63
N MET A 186 50.77 -33.26 -17.35
CA MET A 186 51.74 -33.18 -16.26
C MET A 186 51.48 -34.29 -15.24
N PRO A 187 52.52 -34.88 -14.65
CA PRO A 187 52.31 -35.89 -13.62
C PRO A 187 51.86 -35.26 -12.30
N VAL A 188 51.00 -35.97 -11.56
CA VAL A 188 50.32 -35.45 -10.36
C VAL A 188 51.29 -35.00 -9.26
N ASP A 189 52.45 -35.66 -9.15
CA ASP A 189 53.47 -35.38 -8.14
C ASP A 189 54.18 -34.03 -8.33
N GLN A 190 54.18 -33.48 -9.55
CA GLN A 190 54.77 -32.19 -9.90
C GLN A 190 53.85 -31.00 -9.66
N LEU A 191 52.61 -31.26 -9.26
CA LEU A 191 51.59 -30.25 -8.96
C LEU A 191 51.31 -30.21 -7.46
N GLU A 192 51.08 -29.02 -6.94
CA GLU A 192 50.58 -28.78 -5.58
C GLU A 192 49.28 -27.97 -5.63
N ALA A 193 48.49 -28.06 -4.56
CA ALA A 193 47.33 -27.20 -4.39
C ALA A 193 47.79 -25.75 -4.21
N LEU A 194 46.97 -24.79 -4.67
CA LEU A 194 47.19 -23.40 -4.36
C LEU A 194 47.06 -23.17 -2.84
N PRO A 195 47.85 -22.23 -2.26
CA PRO A 195 47.79 -21.89 -0.84
C PRO A 195 46.47 -21.21 -0.44
#